data_AF-A0A7Y3S2C3-F1
#
_entry.id   AF-A0A7Y3S2C3-F1
#
_cell.length_a   1.000
_cell.length_b   1.000
_cell.length_c   1.000
_cell.angle_alpha   90.00
_cell.angle_beta   90.00
_cell.angle_gamma   90.00
#
_symmetry.space_group_name_H-M   'P 1'
#
loop_
_entity.id
_entity.type
_entity.pdbx_description
1 polymer ?
#
loop_
_entity_poly.entity_id
_entity_poly.type
_entity_poly.pdbx_seq_one_letter_code
_entity_poly.pdbx_strand_id
1 'polypeptide(L)'
;MTSPDTATLLEDAADRIADISRADLQIMLRRAALRLRNSGAVSMEDDVEEALRDLAGEFGMTRNDTIRFIVREWMEKNTYLPVHELDEDGDVDGTA
;
A
#
# COMPACT_ATOMS: atom_id res chain seq x y z
N MET A 1 -2.63 20.95 11.74
CA MET A 1 -1.54 20.99 10.76
C MET A 1 -1.15 19.55 10.46
N THR A 2 -1.33 19.10 9.23
CA THR A 2 -0.91 17.76 8.79
C THR A 2 0.61 17.73 8.69
N SER A 3 1.26 16.81 9.40
CA SER A 3 2.70 16.61 9.27
C SER A 3 3.04 16.17 7.83
N PRO A 4 4.09 16.73 7.20
CA PRO A 4 4.49 16.34 5.85
C PRO A 4 4.87 14.86 5.76
N ASP A 5 4.57 14.23 4.63
CA ASP A 5 4.93 12.83 4.40
C ASP A 5 6.46 12.64 4.33
N THR A 6 6.90 11.42 4.64
CA THR A 6 8.32 11.05 4.70
C THR A 6 9.05 11.31 3.39
N ALA A 7 8.40 11.07 2.25
CA ALA A 7 9.00 11.29 0.94
C ALA A 7 9.32 12.79 0.75
N THR A 8 8.37 13.67 1.04
CA THR A 8 8.55 15.13 0.96
C THR A 8 9.65 15.63 1.89
N LEU A 9 9.78 15.05 3.08
CA LEU A 9 10.86 15.40 4.03
C LEU A 9 12.24 14.98 3.54
N LEU A 10 12.34 13.85 2.83
CA LEU A 10 13.60 13.37 2.25
C LEU A 10 14.01 14.20 1.04
N GLU A 11 13.04 14.62 0.23
CA GLU A 11 13.24 15.46 -0.95
C GLU A 11 13.73 16.87 -0.55
N ASP A 12 13.05 17.54 0.40
CA ASP A 12 13.51 18.84 0.94
C ASP A 12 14.92 18.76 1.58
N ALA A 13 15.21 17.65 2.27
CA ALA A 13 16.54 17.42 2.84
C ALA A 13 17.61 17.19 1.76
N ALA A 14 17.25 16.62 0.60
CA ALA A 14 18.16 16.46 -0.52
C ALA A 14 18.45 17.81 -1.20
N ASP A 15 17.42 18.65 -1.39
CA ASP A 15 17.57 19.99 -1.97
C ASP A 15 18.46 20.89 -1.10
N ARG A 16 18.45 20.66 0.22
CA ARG A 16 19.20 21.45 1.21
C ARG A 16 20.31 20.67 1.90
N ILE A 17 20.89 19.67 1.21
CA ILE A 17 21.85 18.72 1.79
C ILE A 17 23.12 19.39 2.33
N ALA A 18 23.51 20.55 1.80
CA ALA A 18 24.66 21.31 2.30
C ALA A 18 24.37 22.02 3.64
N ASP A 19 23.10 22.31 3.93
CA ASP A 19 22.67 23.09 5.10
C ASP A 19 22.17 22.21 6.25
N ILE A 20 21.88 20.92 5.99
CA ILE A 20 21.42 19.98 7.01
C ILE A 20 22.59 19.48 7.85
N SER A 21 22.40 19.39 9.16
CA SER A 21 23.43 18.82 10.03
C SER A 21 23.60 17.32 9.73
N ARG A 22 24.84 16.82 9.83
CA ARG A 22 25.13 15.39 9.68
C ARG A 22 24.29 14.52 10.63
N ALA A 23 24.02 15.01 11.85
CA ALA A 23 23.25 14.28 12.84
C ALA A 23 21.77 14.16 12.44
N ASP A 24 21.17 15.25 11.95
CA ASP A 24 19.78 15.26 11.51
C ASP A 24 19.58 14.39 10.27
N LEU A 25 20.53 14.45 9.33
CA LEU A 25 20.53 13.57 8.16
C LEU A 25 20.63 12.09 8.56
N GLN A 26 21.47 11.74 9.54
CA GLN A 26 21.56 10.36 10.04
C GLN A 26 20.25 9.87 10.65
N ILE A 27 19.56 10.72 11.43
CA ILE A 27 18.28 10.37 12.03
C ILE A 27 17.22 10.17 10.93
N MET A 28 17.17 11.07 9.95
CA MET A 28 16.22 11.01 8.85
C MET A 28 16.42 9.74 8.01
N LEU A 29 17.67 9.43 7.62
CA LEU A 29 18.00 8.23 6.85
C LEU A 29 17.68 6.94 7.62
N ARG A 30 17.93 6.88 8.94
CA ARG A 30 17.55 5.73 9.76
C ARG A 30 16.03 5.52 9.79
N ARG A 31 15.26 6.60 9.91
CA ARG A 31 13.79 6.55 9.88
C ARG A 31 13.26 6.13 8.51
N ALA A 32 13.87 6.64 7.44
CA ALA A 32 13.56 6.23 6.07
C ALA A 32 13.86 4.74 5.83
N ALA A 33 15.04 4.28 6.21
CA ALA A 33 15.44 2.87 6.10
C ALA A 33 14.52 1.93 6.89
N LEU A 34 14.09 2.34 8.09
CA LEU A 34 13.09 1.59 8.88
C LEU A 34 11.75 1.51 8.16
N ARG A 35 11.27 2.62 7.59
CA ARG A 35 10.03 2.65 6.82
C ARG A 35 10.11 1.80 5.56
N LEU A 36 11.23 1.82 4.84
CA LEU A 36 11.48 0.98 3.66
C LEU A 36 11.57 -0.50 4.03
N ARG A 37 12.29 -0.85 5.11
CA ARG A 37 12.35 -2.24 5.59
C ARG A 37 10.98 -2.76 6.02
N ASN A 38 10.17 -1.87 6.57
CA ASN A 38 8.82 -2.19 7.03
C ASN A 38 7.76 -1.91 5.97
N SER A 39 8.12 -1.50 4.75
CA SER A 39 7.15 -1.16 3.70
C SER A 39 6.51 -2.39 3.05
N GLY A 40 6.77 -3.58 3.59
CA GLY A 40 5.99 -4.78 3.31
C GLY A 40 6.00 -5.19 1.85
N ALA A 41 7.12 -5.02 1.14
CA ALA A 41 7.24 -5.62 -0.18
C ALA A 41 7.40 -7.13 0.00
N VAL A 42 6.28 -7.85 -0.12
CA VAL A 42 6.33 -9.26 -0.52
C VAL A 42 6.98 -9.25 -1.89
N SER A 43 8.24 -9.68 -1.95
CA SER A 43 8.95 -9.92 -3.19
C SER A 43 8.30 -11.11 -3.86
N MET A 44 8.00 -10.96 -5.15
CA MET A 44 7.49 -12.04 -5.98
C MET A 44 8.46 -12.29 -7.13
N GLU A 45 8.27 -13.41 -7.82
CA GLU A 45 9.02 -13.69 -9.05
C GLU A 45 8.67 -12.66 -10.13
N ASP A 46 9.60 -12.42 -11.06
CA ASP A 46 9.50 -11.31 -12.02
C ASP A 46 8.24 -11.41 -12.91
N ASP A 47 7.83 -12.63 -13.26
CA ASP A 47 6.61 -12.91 -14.04
C ASP A 47 5.34 -12.59 -13.25
N VAL A 48 5.32 -12.92 -11.96
CA VAL A 48 4.22 -12.59 -11.05
C VAL A 48 4.14 -11.07 -10.84
N GLU A 49 5.28 -10.38 -10.78
CA GLU A 49 5.32 -8.92 -10.67
C GLU A 49 4.76 -8.20 -11.89
N GLU A 50 5.10 -8.70 -13.09
CA GLU A 50 4.58 -8.18 -14.34
C GLU A 50 3.04 -8.36 -14.38
N ALA A 51 2.55 -9.57 -14.10
CA ALA A 51 1.12 -9.86 -14.07
C ALA A 51 0.37 -9.01 -13.03
N LEU A 52 0.95 -8.81 -11.84
CA LEU A 52 0.35 -7.96 -10.81
C LEU A 52 0.31 -6.48 -11.21
N ARG A 53 1.32 -6.00 -11.94
CA ARG A 53 1.35 -4.62 -12.41
C ARG A 53 0.26 -4.38 -13.46
N ASP A 54 0.10 -5.30 -14.40
CA ASP A 54 -0.94 -5.22 -15.42
C ASP A 54 -2.33 -5.25 -14.79
N LEU A 55 -2.55 -6.21 -13.88
CA LEU A 55 -3.82 -6.35 -13.17
C LEU A 55 -4.15 -5.14 -12.27
N ALA A 56 -3.14 -4.56 -11.61
CA ALA A 56 -3.31 -3.33 -10.85
C ALA A 56 -3.74 -2.16 -11.76
N GLY A 57 -3.17 -2.08 -12.97
CA GLY A 57 -3.58 -1.14 -14.01
C GLY A 57 -5.02 -1.34 -14.45
N GLU A 58 -5.43 -2.58 -14.70
CA GLU A 58 -6.81 -2.93 -15.08
C GLU A 58 -7.84 -2.56 -14.01
N PHE A 59 -7.50 -2.75 -12.73
CA PHE A 59 -8.38 -2.42 -11.61
C PHE A 59 -8.29 -0.96 -11.16
N GLY A 60 -7.38 -0.17 -11.73
CA GLY A 60 -7.13 1.20 -11.26
C GLY A 60 -6.66 1.27 -9.81
N MET A 61 -6.03 0.20 -9.31
CA MET A 61 -5.56 0.05 -7.93
C MET A 61 -4.04 0.21 -7.85
N THR A 62 -3.52 0.50 -6.65
CA THR A 62 -2.08 0.37 -6.43
C THR A 62 -1.70 -1.11 -6.35
N ARG A 63 -0.46 -1.45 -6.70
CA ARG A 63 0.06 -2.83 -6.55
C ARG A 63 -0.26 -3.46 -5.19
N ASN A 64 -0.07 -2.70 -4.11
CA ASN A 64 -0.31 -3.19 -2.76
C ASN A 64 -1.80 -3.40 -2.48
N ASP A 65 -2.68 -2.58 -3.05
CA ASP A 65 -4.13 -2.76 -2.91
C ASP A 65 -4.61 -3.97 -3.69
N THR A 66 -4.10 -4.18 -4.91
CA THR A 66 -4.33 -5.39 -5.70
C THR A 66 -3.90 -6.66 -4.96
N ILE A 67 -2.71 -6.66 -4.35
CA ILE A 67 -2.24 -7.80 -3.54
C ILE A 67 -3.18 -8.06 -2.37
N ARG A 68 -3.58 -7.02 -1.63
CA ARG A 68 -4.51 -7.17 -0.49
C ARG A 68 -5.87 -7.69 -0.94
N PHE A 69 -6.37 -7.21 -2.07
CA PHE A 69 -7.62 -7.66 -2.67
C PHE A 69 -7.56 -9.14 -3.03
N ILE A 70 -6.54 -9.57 -3.79
CA ILE A 70 -6.36 -10.97 -4.20
C ILE A 70 -6.23 -11.90 -2.98
N VAL A 71 -5.41 -11.53 -1.99
CA VAL A 71 -5.21 -12.36 -0.80
C VAL A 71 -6.50 -12.50 -0.01
N ARG A 72 -7.28 -11.42 0.14
CA ARG A 72 -8.60 -11.47 0.79
C ARG A 72 -9.55 -12.39 0.04
N GLU A 73 -9.75 -12.15 -1.26
CA GLU A 73 -10.63 -12.97 -2.11
C GLU A 73 -10.27 -14.45 -2.05
N TRP A 74 -8.98 -14.75 -2.14
CA TRP A 74 -8.49 -16.12 -2.01
C TRP A 74 -8.80 -16.72 -0.64
N MET A 75 -8.57 -15.98 0.46
CA MET A 75 -8.85 -16.44 1.81
C MET A 75 -10.35 -16.66 2.08
N GLU A 76 -11.22 -15.80 1.55
CA GLU A 76 -12.67 -15.92 1.67
C GLU A 76 -13.18 -17.15 0.90
N LYS A 77 -12.74 -17.34 -0.36
CA LYS A 77 -13.10 -18.52 -1.17
C LYS A 77 -12.59 -19.84 -0.57
N ASN A 78 -11.46 -19.81 0.14
CA ASN A 78 -10.89 -20.98 0.81
C ASN A 78 -11.32 -21.11 2.28
N THR A 79 -12.35 -20.38 2.72
CA THR A 79 -12.95 -20.48 4.08
C THR A 79 -12.03 -20.10 5.24
N TYR A 80 -10.90 -19.45 4.96
CA TYR A 80 -9.99 -18.91 5.97
C TYR A 80 -10.48 -17.57 6.53
N LEU A 81 -11.35 -16.87 5.79
CA LEU A 81 -12.06 -15.68 6.23
C LEU A 81 -13.57 -15.83 5.94
N PRO A 82 -14.46 -15.25 6.77
CA PRO A 82 -15.88 -15.18 6.45
C PRO A 82 -16.10 -14.27 5.24
N VAL A 83 -16.89 -14.74 4.27
CA VAL A 83 -17.28 -13.97 3.08
C VAL A 83 -18.07 -12.74 3.53
N HIS A 84 -17.61 -11.56 3.15
CA HIS A 84 -18.38 -10.34 3.35
C HIS A 84 -19.20 -10.12 2.07
N GLU A 85 -20.47 -10.53 2.08
CA GLU A 85 -21.41 -10.07 1.06
C GLU A 85 -21.60 -8.55 1.27
N LEU A 86 -20.98 -7.75 0.41
CA LEU A 86 -21.33 -6.35 0.29
C LEU A 86 -22.73 -6.33 -0.33
N ASP A 87 -23.72 -6.02 0.49
CA ASP A 87 -25.13 -5.87 0.13
C ASP A 87 -25.28 -4.75 -0.91
N GLU A 88 -25.16 -5.11 -2.20
CA GLU A 88 -25.53 -4.30 -3.36
C GLU A 88 -26.87 -4.79 -3.94
N ASP A 89 -27.92 -4.91 -3.11
CA ASP A 89 -29.31 -4.53 -3.44
C ASP A 89 -30.25 -4.94 -2.31
N GLY A 90 -30.36 -4.07 -1.31
CA GLY A 90 -31.24 -4.23 -0.15
C GLY A 90 -32.39 -3.22 -0.10
N ASP A 91 -32.88 -2.70 -1.24
CA ASP A 91 -34.18 -2.02 -1.28
C ASP A 91 -35.17 -2.85 -2.12
N VAL A 92 -35.81 -3.81 -1.46
CA VAL A 92 -37.13 -4.27 -1.88
C VAL A 92 -38.11 -3.98 -0.73
N ASP A 93 -38.80 -2.85 -0.84
CA ASP A 93 -40.01 -2.54 -0.08
C ASP A 93 -41.12 -3.55 -0.42
N GLY A 94 -41.05 -4.71 0.23
CA GLY A 94 -42.04 -5.77 0.13
C GLY A 94 -43.15 -5.57 1.14
N THR A 95 -44.23 -4.88 0.76
CA THR A 95 -45.52 -5.00 1.46
C THR A 95 -46.29 -6.19 0.87
N ALA A 96 -46.46 -7.24 1.68
CA ALA A 96 -47.39 -8.35 1.43
C ALA A 96 -48.19 -8.68 2.71
#